data_AF-A0A645HAP3-F1
#
_entry.id   AF-A0A645HAP3-F1
#
_cell.length_a   1.000
_cell.length_b   1.000
_cell.length_c   1.000
_cell.angle_alpha   90.00
_cell.angle_beta   90.00
_cell.angle_gamma   90.00
#
_symmetry.space_group_name_H-M   'P 1'
#
loop_
_entity.id
_entity.type
_entity.pdbx_description
1 polymer ?
#
loop_
_entity_poly.entity_id
_entity_poly.type
_entity_poly.pdbx_seq_one_letter_code
_entity_poly.pdbx_strand_id
1 'polypeptide(L)'
;MYFTSYRDPNLKNTLDVYDNVVNYVKNFEADEREMTKYIIGTISNLDNPLSASMKADKAVANYLSKVTFEDVQKERDEILNASVDKIKGLSKLLEDCMEKNYICVFGSEEKIKENKEMFNKIMNVFE
;
A
#
# COMPACT_ATOMS: atom_id res chain seq x y z
N MET A 1 6.35 2.03 -1.94
CA MET A 1 4.93 1.68 -2.15
C MET A 1 4.86 0.59 -3.19
N TYR A 2 3.94 -0.37 -3.07
CA TYR A 2 3.73 -1.41 -4.06
C TYR A 2 2.24 -1.75 -4.11
N PHE A 3 1.78 -2.24 -5.26
CA PHE A 3 0.44 -2.77 -5.45
C PHE A 3 0.54 -4.28 -5.64
N THR A 4 -0.42 -5.00 -5.08
CA THR A 4 -0.48 -6.46 -5.21
C THR A 4 -1.91 -6.92 -5.21
N SER A 5 -2.19 -7.96 -6.00
CA SER A 5 -3.39 -8.77 -5.89
C SER A 5 -2.99 -10.17 -5.46
N TYR A 6 -3.93 -10.92 -4.89
CA TYR A 6 -3.69 -12.27 -4.42
C TYR A 6 -4.82 -13.18 -4.89
N ARG A 7 -4.45 -14.30 -5.53
CA ARG A 7 -5.39 -15.23 -6.18
C ARG A 7 -6.32 -14.54 -7.19
N ASP A 8 -5.76 -13.57 -7.90
CA ASP A 8 -6.47 -12.79 -8.90
C ASP A 8 -6.49 -13.55 -10.23
N PRO A 9 -7.68 -13.78 -10.82
CA PRO A 9 -7.75 -14.40 -12.14
C PRO A 9 -7.31 -13.44 -13.25
N ASN A 10 -7.20 -12.13 -13.01
CA ASN A 10 -6.83 -11.16 -14.03
C ASN A 10 -5.32 -10.89 -14.05
N LEU A 11 -4.84 -10.31 -15.14
CA LEU A 11 -3.46 -9.83 -15.27
C LEU A 11 -3.47 -8.38 -15.77
N LYS A 12 -3.74 -8.18 -17.06
CA LYS A 12 -3.73 -6.85 -17.67
C LYS A 12 -4.75 -5.92 -17.02
N ASN A 13 -5.99 -6.36 -16.85
CA ASN A 13 -7.03 -5.54 -16.22
C ASN A 13 -6.64 -5.08 -14.81
N THR A 14 -5.92 -5.89 -14.04
CA THR A 14 -5.48 -5.53 -12.69
C THR A 14 -4.38 -4.46 -12.74
N LEU A 15 -3.44 -4.59 -13.67
CA LEU A 15 -2.41 -3.59 -13.90
C LEU A 15 -3.03 -2.27 -14.37
N ASP A 16 -3.99 -2.33 -15.31
CA ASP A 16 -4.74 -1.15 -15.76
C ASP A 16 -5.47 -0.46 -14.58
N VAL A 17 -6.01 -1.23 -13.63
CA VAL A 17 -6.61 -0.67 -12.40
C VAL A 17 -5.55 0.03 -11.53
N TYR A 18 -4.35 -0.55 -11.39
CA TYR A 18 -3.26 0.07 -10.62
C TYR A 18 -2.79 1.37 -11.24
N ASP A 19 -2.68 1.42 -12.56
CA ASP A 19 -2.29 2.63 -13.31
C ASP A 19 -3.30 3.79 -13.08
N ASN A 20 -4.56 3.47 -12.84
CA ASN A 20 -5.61 4.46 -12.55
C ASN A 20 -5.61 4.99 -11.11
N VAL A 21 -4.81 4.42 -10.19
CA VAL A 21 -4.80 4.84 -8.77
C VAL A 21 -4.36 6.29 -8.62
N VAL A 22 -3.41 6.77 -9.43
CA VAL A 22 -2.97 8.18 -9.39
C VAL A 22 -4.14 9.12 -9.65
N ASN A 23 -4.95 8.82 -10.66
CA ASN A 23 -6.12 9.62 -11.00
C ASN A 23 -7.21 9.54 -9.93
N TYR A 24 -7.42 8.35 -9.34
CA TYR A 24 -8.35 8.19 -8.22
C TYR A 24 -7.95 9.06 -7.02
N VAL A 25 -6.68 9.00 -6.60
CA VAL A 25 -6.20 9.77 -5.44
C VAL A 25 -6.20 11.27 -5.70
N LYS A 26 -5.85 11.70 -6.92
CA LYS A 26 -5.90 13.12 -7.31
C LYS A 26 -7.31 13.71 -7.20
N ASN A 27 -8.33 12.92 -7.52
CA ASN A 27 -9.73 13.31 -7.48
C ASN A 27 -10.46 12.75 -6.24
N PHE A 28 -9.73 12.35 -5.20
CA PHE A 28 -10.31 11.74 -4.02
C PHE A 28 -11.26 12.71 -3.32
N GLU A 29 -12.48 12.28 -3.05
CA GLU A 29 -13.46 13.03 -2.27
C GLU A 29 -13.98 12.14 -1.15
N ALA A 30 -14.18 12.74 0.02
CA ALA A 30 -14.76 12.07 1.16
C ALA A 30 -15.44 13.12 2.04
N ASP A 31 -16.62 12.78 2.57
CA ASP A 31 -17.24 13.60 3.61
C ASP A 31 -16.55 13.40 4.97
N GLU A 32 -16.96 14.18 5.97
CA GLU A 32 -16.40 14.10 7.33
C GLU A 32 -16.54 12.70 7.94
N ARG A 33 -17.66 12.02 7.65
CA ARG A 33 -17.95 10.68 8.18
C ARG A 33 -17.03 9.64 7.54
N GLU A 34 -16.80 9.73 6.23
CA GLU A 34 -15.89 8.85 5.49
C GLU A 34 -14.45 9.06 5.94
N MET A 35 -13.99 10.32 6.05
CA MET A 35 -12.68 10.63 6.60
C MET A 35 -12.50 10.10 8.02
N THR A 36 -13.51 10.28 8.88
CA THR A 36 -13.50 9.74 10.24
C THR A 36 -13.36 8.22 10.25
N LYS A 37 -14.06 7.51 9.35
CA LYS A 37 -13.92 6.05 9.23
C LYS A 37 -12.50 5.64 8.81
N TYR A 38 -11.87 6.32 7.87
CA TYR A 38 -10.49 6.03 7.46
C TYR A 38 -9.49 6.25 8.60
N ILE A 39 -9.67 7.34 9.36
CA ILE A 39 -8.85 7.62 10.54
C ILE A 39 -9.03 6.54 11.61
N ILE A 40 -10.27 6.19 11.96
CA ILE A 40 -10.56 5.15 12.96
C ILE A 40 -9.99 3.79 12.52
N GLY A 41 -10.14 3.43 11.24
CA GLY A 41 -9.58 2.18 10.71
C GLY A 41 -8.06 2.13 10.85
N THR A 42 -7.38 3.25 10.59
CA THR A 42 -5.92 3.36 10.73
C THR A 42 -5.49 3.30 12.20
N ILE A 43 -6.16 4.07 13.08
CA ILE A 43 -5.87 4.07 14.53
C ILE A 43 -6.13 2.70 15.16
N SER A 44 -7.18 1.99 14.74
CA SER A 44 -7.47 0.64 15.24
C SER A 44 -6.30 -0.32 14.98
N ASN A 45 -5.55 -0.15 13.89
CA ASN A 45 -4.38 -0.97 13.63
C ASN A 45 -3.22 -0.68 14.59
N LEU A 46 -3.03 0.60 14.95
CA LEU A 46 -2.01 1.06 15.89
C LEU A 46 -2.29 0.64 17.33
N ASP A 47 -3.56 0.69 17.73
CA ASP A 47 -4.02 0.47 19.11
C ASP A 47 -4.51 -0.97 19.37
N ASN A 48 -4.25 -1.89 18.43
CA ASN A 48 -4.57 -3.30 18.62
C ASN A 48 -3.92 -3.86 19.91
N PRO A 49 -4.68 -4.64 20.72
CA PRO A 49 -4.15 -5.19 21.95
C PRO A 49 -3.03 -6.19 21.66
N LEU A 50 -1.89 -5.98 22.31
CA LEU A 50 -0.71 -6.84 22.17
C LEU A 50 -0.58 -7.76 23.38
N SER A 51 -0.27 -9.04 23.13
CA SER A 51 0.20 -9.96 24.16
C SER A 51 1.56 -9.52 24.72
N ALA A 52 1.99 -10.12 25.84
CA ALA A 52 3.30 -9.80 26.43
C ALA A 52 4.46 -10.05 25.44
N SER A 53 4.43 -11.16 24.69
CA SER A 53 5.44 -11.46 23.67
C SER A 53 5.45 -10.42 22.56
N MET A 54 4.27 -10.07 22.03
CA MET A 54 4.16 -9.08 20.94
C MET A 54 4.65 -7.68 21.37
N LYS A 55 4.47 -7.32 22.65
CA LYS A 55 5.03 -6.07 23.20
C LYS A 55 6.55 -6.12 23.21
N ALA A 56 7.16 -7.25 23.57
CA ALA A 56 8.61 -7.41 23.52
C ALA A 56 9.14 -7.33 22.08
N ASP A 57 8.48 -8.02 21.13
CA ASP A 57 8.84 -7.98 19.71
C ASP A 57 8.78 -6.55 19.16
N LYS A 58 7.70 -5.81 19.47
CA LYS A 58 7.56 -4.40 19.07
C LYS A 58 8.64 -3.51 19.69
N ALA A 59 8.96 -3.70 20.97
CA ALA A 59 10.00 -2.92 21.64
C ALA A 59 11.39 -3.16 21.04
N VAL A 60 11.72 -4.43 20.73
CA VAL A 60 12.98 -4.78 20.07
C VAL A 60 13.02 -4.22 18.65
N ALA A 61 11.94 -4.35 17.88
CA ALA A 61 11.84 -3.80 16.53
C ALA A 61 12.08 -2.28 16.54
N ASN A 62 11.40 -1.53 17.42
CA ASN A 62 11.57 -0.10 17.56
C ASN A 62 13.00 0.29 17.97
N TYR A 63 13.60 -0.45 18.91
CA TYR A 63 14.97 -0.20 19.33
C TYR A 63 15.98 -0.38 18.18
N LEU A 64 15.86 -1.48 17.42
CA LEU A 64 16.74 -1.78 16.30
C LEU A 64 16.55 -0.81 15.13
N SER A 65 15.32 -0.36 14.87
CA SER A 65 15.02 0.63 13.84
C SER A 65 15.22 2.08 14.29
N LYS A 66 15.58 2.30 15.57
CA LYS A 66 15.75 3.62 16.21
C LYS A 66 14.49 4.48 16.19
N VAL A 67 13.32 3.86 16.24
CA VAL A 67 12.03 4.54 16.36
C VAL A 67 11.81 4.94 17.81
N THR A 68 11.69 6.25 18.08
CA THR A 68 11.43 6.75 19.43
C THR A 68 9.94 6.80 19.75
N PHE A 69 9.59 7.08 21.00
CA PHE A 69 8.20 7.31 21.37
C PHE A 69 7.63 8.57 20.69
N GLU A 70 8.46 9.61 20.54
CA GLU A 70 8.12 10.85 19.86
C GLU A 70 7.78 10.62 18.39
N ASP A 71 8.50 9.74 17.70
CA ASP A 71 8.18 9.35 16.31
C ASP A 71 6.80 8.70 16.22
N VAL A 72 6.50 7.76 17.13
CA VAL A 72 5.20 7.07 17.20
C VAL A 72 4.07 8.04 17.52
N GLN A 73 4.31 8.99 18.43
CA GLN A 73 3.32 10.01 18.79
C GLN A 73 3.07 10.95 17.61
N LYS A 74 4.13 11.39 16.93
CA LYS A 74 4.03 12.23 15.73
C LYS A 74 3.22 11.56 14.64
N GLU A 75 3.48 10.27 14.34
CA GLU A 75 2.70 9.51 13.37
C GLU A 75 1.21 9.46 13.74
N ARG A 76 0.88 9.20 15.02
CA ARG A 76 -0.50 9.23 15.50
C ARG A 76 -1.16 10.59 15.27
N ASP A 77 -0.47 11.68 15.61
CA ASP A 77 -0.99 13.03 15.42
C ASP A 77 -1.18 13.36 13.93
N GLU A 78 -0.29 12.89 13.05
CA GLU A 78 -0.42 13.05 11.60
C GLU A 78 -1.64 12.30 11.05
N ILE A 79 -1.91 11.07 11.53
CA ILE A 79 -3.09 10.27 11.18
C ILE A 79 -4.38 10.95 11.65
N LEU A 80 -4.43 11.42 12.90
CA LEU A 80 -5.60 12.09 13.46
C LEU A 80 -5.91 13.41 12.73
N ASN A 81 -4.88 14.07 12.20
CA ASN A 81 -5.01 15.30 11.43
C ASN A 81 -5.07 15.06 9.90
N ALA A 82 -5.32 13.82 9.44
CA ALA A 82 -5.46 13.53 8.02
C ALA A 82 -6.69 14.25 7.42
N SER A 83 -6.56 14.71 6.17
CA SER A 83 -7.61 15.43 5.45
C SER A 83 -7.66 15.00 3.99
N VAL A 84 -8.75 15.32 3.31
CA VAL A 84 -8.90 15.11 1.85
C VAL A 84 -7.73 15.73 1.09
N ASP A 85 -7.34 16.96 1.42
CA ASP A 85 -6.23 17.66 0.74
C ASP A 85 -4.88 16.95 0.95
N LYS A 86 -4.64 16.40 2.15
CA LYS A 86 -3.44 15.61 2.42
C LYS A 86 -3.43 14.33 1.59
N ILE A 87 -4.58 13.65 1.46
CA ILE A 87 -4.70 12.44 0.62
C ILE A 87 -4.45 12.79 -0.85
N LYS A 88 -5.09 13.85 -1.38
CA LYS A 88 -4.84 14.34 -2.75
C LYS A 88 -3.37 14.67 -2.97
N GLY A 89 -2.70 15.25 -1.96
CA GLY A 89 -1.27 15.57 -1.98
C GLY A 89 -0.35 14.35 -2.17
N LEU A 90 -0.81 13.14 -1.83
CA LEU A 90 -0.05 11.90 -2.06
C LEU A 90 -0.03 11.46 -3.53
N SER A 91 -0.87 12.05 -4.39
CA SER A 91 -0.91 11.72 -5.83
C SER A 91 0.45 11.87 -6.50
N LYS A 92 1.27 12.84 -6.10
CA LYS A 92 2.62 13.01 -6.66
C LYS A 92 3.56 11.86 -6.29
N LEU A 93 3.55 11.45 -5.02
CA LEU A 93 4.33 10.29 -4.56
C LEU A 93 3.93 9.01 -5.31
N LEU A 94 2.63 8.84 -5.55
CA LEU A 94 2.08 7.72 -6.31
C LEU A 94 2.55 7.76 -7.77
N GLU A 95 2.45 8.91 -8.43
CA GLU A 95 2.93 9.11 -9.80
C GLU A 95 4.42 8.73 -9.92
N ASP A 96 5.27 9.28 -9.04
CA ASP A 96 6.72 9.00 -9.04
C ASP A 96 7.04 7.52 -8.79
N CYS A 97 6.20 6.80 -8.04
CA CYS A 97 6.33 5.36 -7.84
C CYS A 97 5.91 4.57 -9.07
N MET A 98 4.77 4.93 -9.69
CA MET A 98 4.20 4.21 -10.83
C MET A 98 5.03 4.39 -12.10
N GLU A 99 5.66 5.55 -12.30
CA GLU A 99 6.57 5.81 -13.44
C GLU A 99 7.75 4.83 -13.52
N LYS A 100 8.16 4.22 -12.39
CA LYS A 100 9.23 3.22 -12.37
C LYS A 100 8.85 1.92 -13.07
N ASN A 101 7.54 1.65 -13.21
CA ASN A 101 6.97 0.54 -13.95
C ASN A 101 7.60 -0.83 -13.64
N TYR A 102 7.81 -1.12 -12.35
CA TYR A 102 8.32 -2.42 -11.91
C TYR A 102 7.16 -3.41 -11.72
N ILE A 103 7.05 -4.35 -12.65
CA ILE A 103 5.98 -5.35 -12.68
C ILE A 103 6.57 -6.74 -12.45
N CYS A 104 5.98 -7.47 -11.49
CA CYS A 104 6.26 -8.88 -11.25
C CYS A 104 4.93 -9.63 -11.10
N VAL A 105 4.71 -10.65 -11.93
CA VAL A 105 3.48 -11.46 -11.91
C VAL A 105 3.84 -12.92 -11.77
N PHE A 106 3.14 -13.60 -10.85
CA PHE A 106 3.19 -15.03 -10.67
C PHE A 106 1.80 -15.60 -10.96
N GLY A 107 1.68 -16.49 -11.95
CA GLY A 107 0.38 -16.96 -12.43
C GLY A 107 0.48 -18.03 -13.51
N SER A 108 -0.64 -18.30 -14.18
CA SER A 108 -0.69 -19.33 -15.23
C SER A 108 0.16 -18.96 -16.44
N GLU A 109 0.86 -19.95 -16.99
CA GLU A 109 1.72 -19.78 -18.15
C GLU A 109 0.95 -19.24 -19.36
N GLU A 110 -0.28 -19.72 -19.58
CA GLU A 110 -1.17 -19.26 -20.66
C GLU A 110 -1.42 -17.75 -20.58
N LYS A 111 -1.87 -17.24 -19.42
CA LYS A 111 -2.18 -15.81 -19.24
C LYS A 111 -0.95 -14.92 -19.33
N ILE A 112 0.19 -15.39 -18.82
CA ILE A 112 1.45 -14.66 -18.92
C ILE A 112 1.90 -14.58 -20.39
N LYS A 113 1.77 -15.67 -21.16
CA LYS A 113 2.14 -15.70 -22.59
C LYS A 113 1.22 -14.83 -23.44
N GLU A 114 -0.08 -14.80 -23.15
CA GLU A 114 -1.03 -13.89 -23.81
C GLU A 114 -0.65 -12.41 -23.62
N ASN A 115 -0.02 -12.08 -22.48
CA ASN A 115 0.39 -10.73 -22.12
C ASN A 115 1.91 -10.54 -22.15
N LYS A 116 2.63 -11.34 -22.95
CA LYS A 116 4.11 -11.39 -22.94
C LYS A 116 4.79 -10.04 -23.19
N GLU A 117 4.14 -9.16 -23.95
CA GLU A 117 4.68 -7.84 -24.33
C GLU A 117 4.81 -6.89 -23.14
N MET A 118 4.12 -7.18 -22.03
CA MET A 118 4.20 -6.41 -20.79
C MET A 118 5.47 -6.72 -19.97
N PHE A 119 6.20 -7.79 -20.31
CA PHE A 119 7.29 -8.31 -19.48
C PHE A 119 8.61 -8.33 -20.25
N ASN A 120 9.68 -7.81 -19.62
CA ASN A 120 11.03 -7.92 -20.16
C ASN A 120 11.60 -9.35 -20.04
N LYS A 121 11.11 -10.13 -19.08
CA LYS A 121 11.57 -11.49 -18.83
C LYS A 121 10.41 -12.36 -18.33
N ILE A 122 10.28 -13.54 -18.93
CA ILE A 122 9.36 -14.59 -18.49
C ILE A 122 10.20 -15.83 -18.18
N MET A 123 9.94 -16.46 -17.04
CA MET A 123 10.63 -17.68 -16.63
C MET A 123 9.69 -18.61 -15.90
N ASN A 124 9.92 -19.92 -16.05
CA ASN A 124 9.26 -20.92 -15.22
C ASN A 124 9.94 -20.96 -13.85
N VAL A 125 9.12 -21.00 -12.79
CA VAL A 125 9.58 -21.02 -11.39
C VAL A 125 9.60 -22.43 -10.82
N PHE A 126 8.88 -23.36 -11.45
CA PHE A 126 8.87 -24.77 -11.09
C PHE A 126 9.59 -25.58 -12.18
N GLU A 127 10.70 -26.21 -11.81
CA GLU A 127 11.33 -27.28 -12.59
C GLU A 127 10.68 -28.63 -12.27
#